data_AF-A0AB34IXK6-F1
#
_entry.id   AF-A0AB34IXK6-F1
#
_cell.length_a   1.000
_cell.length_b   1.000
_cell.length_c   1.000
_cell.angle_alpha   90.00
_cell.angle_beta   90.00
_cell.angle_gamma   90.00
#
_symmetry.space_group_name_H-M   'P 1'
#
loop_
_entity.id
_entity.type
_entity.pdbx_description
1 polymer ?
#
loop_
_entity_poly.entity_id
_entity_poly.type
_entity_poly.pdbx_seq_one_letter_code
_entity_poly.pdbx_strand_id
1 'polypeptide(L)'
;MMLGALARLWALQQALILLFTGLRTPWQQAQALLVLASAALPEAALSPFLCAAITLRAIDLASAAPHAWESFYWCIETDAALLLSLLGAMADHRTPFPPLAARDALVRSAAATVRWQLACFYSSAALFKLNTSFLDSRFSCAPIYVAQLLVGYAPASARVASSALAASIVSAAPTVVVLGELAIGASLFVAAAARGIRLRRAAACVGVLLALLLHLGIALTPPPNNVGAFSVIMATRLFFFAPAHVATCCSPRAWGVHGCALLALATAAITAAAIAAAAPPSSHSSASEGGVGQLGIMFFGGVDWAVACFTLQMLLVGRGVLAAAAAPAAAPAAAPPRPLGRRCGAAHVGLVLLAAVHSFALPVLGLQDLGGSNMFGNLRMQGGSNHLFLPTSLLQLVLPDSTAAIVRVESTNASAITSLYPGEVTAVLAADAQALLRRAGHTGRQFNFAMGRVLGASVLPPPAAAVRYTIPATELRRMLAEARAEARSTGVPFALAYAKLPSRVGDEAWRADGSYASVRVVDDGVTARCHVDGGGACGGEELALLPELSAVERLLGVWNPYPILEAVQGHDPRGSRQVHCFGP
;
A
#
# COMPACT_ATOMS: atom_id res chain seq x y z
N MET A 1 2.68 -24.70 -18.89
CA MET A 1 3.94 -24.27 -18.26
C MET A 1 3.79 -22.92 -17.56
N MET A 2 3.13 -21.93 -18.19
CA MET A 2 3.03 -20.58 -17.63
C MET A 2 2.24 -20.54 -16.33
N LEU A 3 1.14 -21.30 -16.24
CA LEU A 3 0.32 -21.35 -15.03
C LEU A 3 1.11 -21.90 -13.84
N GLY A 4 1.89 -22.96 -14.04
CA GLY A 4 2.74 -23.52 -12.98
C GLY A 4 3.81 -22.55 -12.48
N ALA A 5 4.45 -21.79 -13.38
CA ALA A 5 5.42 -20.77 -12.98
C ALA A 5 4.75 -19.64 -12.19
N LEU A 6 3.62 -19.12 -12.69
CA LEU A 6 2.85 -18.08 -12.01
C LEU A 6 2.35 -18.53 -10.64
N ALA A 7 1.79 -19.74 -10.52
CA ALA A 7 1.27 -20.28 -9.27
C ALA A 7 2.34 -20.35 -8.18
N ARG A 8 3.58 -20.71 -8.53
CA ARG A 8 4.70 -20.76 -7.57
C ARG A 8 5.19 -19.38 -7.15
N LEU A 9 5.28 -18.43 -8.08
CA LEU A 9 5.61 -17.04 -7.75
C LEU A 9 4.54 -16.41 -6.85
N TRP A 10 3.26 -16.65 -7.19
CA TRP A 10 2.12 -16.25 -6.39
C TRP A 10 2.13 -16.91 -5.01
N ALA A 11 2.40 -18.21 -4.92
CA ALA A 11 2.49 -18.91 -3.63
C ALA A 11 3.61 -18.38 -2.74
N LEU A 12 4.81 -18.13 -3.30
CA LEU A 12 5.92 -17.49 -2.56
C LEU A 12 5.48 -16.13 -1.99
N GLN A 13 4.87 -15.29 -2.83
CA GLN A 13 4.36 -13.99 -2.42
C GLN A 13 3.31 -14.10 -1.31
N GLN A 14 2.33 -15.00 -1.44
CA GLN A 14 1.28 -15.15 -0.44
C GLN A 14 1.81 -15.72 0.86
N ALA A 15 2.77 -16.65 0.83
CA ALA A 15 3.46 -17.13 2.02
C ALA A 15 4.14 -15.97 2.77
N LEU A 16 4.79 -15.06 2.03
CA LEU A 16 5.42 -13.88 2.61
C LEU A 16 4.39 -12.91 3.23
N ILE A 17 3.24 -12.69 2.58
CA ILE A 17 2.15 -11.90 3.15
C ILE A 17 1.64 -12.53 4.44
N LEU A 18 1.38 -13.85 4.43
CA LEU A 18 0.89 -14.58 5.60
C LEU A 18 1.91 -14.59 6.75
N LEU A 19 3.22 -14.60 6.44
CA LEU A 19 4.27 -14.41 7.43
C LEU A 19 4.16 -13.03 8.10
N PHE A 20 3.95 -11.97 7.33
CA PHE A 20 3.86 -10.60 7.86
C PHE A 20 2.56 -10.29 8.59
N THR A 21 1.43 -10.79 8.11
CA THR A 21 0.13 -10.57 8.77
C THR A 21 -0.12 -11.54 9.92
N GLY A 22 0.62 -12.66 9.95
CA GLY A 22 0.33 -13.81 10.79
C GLY A 22 -0.90 -14.60 10.31
N LEU A 23 -1.20 -15.69 11.03
CA LEU A 23 -2.35 -16.56 10.79
C LEU A 23 -3.43 -16.33 11.86
N ARG A 24 -3.95 -15.09 11.91
CA ARG A 24 -4.88 -14.63 12.97
C ARG A 24 -6.31 -15.09 12.74
N THR A 25 -6.70 -15.34 11.49
CA THR A 25 -8.08 -15.73 11.13
C THR A 25 -8.15 -17.15 10.57
N PRO A 26 -9.32 -17.83 10.65
CA PRO A 26 -9.53 -19.12 9.97
C PRO A 26 -9.30 -19.03 8.46
N TRP A 27 -9.60 -17.88 7.85
CA TRP A 27 -9.36 -17.63 6.42
C TRP A 27 -7.88 -17.66 6.08
N GLN A 28 -7.04 -17.02 6.89
CA GLN A 28 -5.58 -17.02 6.72
C GLN A 28 -4.98 -18.41 6.91
N GLN A 29 -5.47 -19.18 7.87
CA GLN A 29 -5.04 -20.56 8.11
C GLN A 29 -5.38 -21.46 6.91
N ALA A 30 -6.63 -21.39 6.42
CA ALA A 30 -7.04 -22.11 5.22
C ALA A 30 -6.26 -21.66 3.98
N GLN A 31 -6.00 -20.35 3.85
CA GLN A 31 -5.18 -19.80 2.78
C GLN A 31 -3.74 -20.34 2.82
N ALA A 32 -3.13 -20.46 4.00
CA ALA A 32 -1.78 -21.02 4.15
C ALA A 32 -1.69 -22.45 3.59
N LEU A 33 -2.69 -23.30 3.88
CA LEU A 33 -2.77 -24.65 3.34
C LEU A 33 -2.90 -24.66 1.81
N LEU A 34 -3.73 -23.78 1.26
CA LEU A 34 -3.90 -23.66 -0.19
C LEU A 34 -2.67 -23.07 -0.90
N VAL A 35 -1.92 -22.19 -0.24
CA VAL A 35 -0.64 -21.65 -0.72
C VAL A 35 0.40 -22.75 -0.81
N LEU A 36 0.53 -23.58 0.24
CA LEU A 36 1.42 -24.76 0.23
C LEU A 36 1.01 -25.74 -0.87
N ALA A 37 -0.28 -26.03 -1.00
CA ALA A 37 -0.79 -26.89 -2.07
C ALA A 37 -0.47 -26.31 -3.46
N SER A 38 -0.65 -25.01 -3.67
CA SER A 38 -0.35 -24.33 -4.95
C SER A 38 1.15 -24.32 -5.29
N ALA A 39 2.03 -24.36 -4.29
CA ALA A 39 3.47 -24.48 -4.49
C ALA A 39 3.91 -25.92 -4.82
N ALA A 40 3.29 -26.92 -4.17
CA ALA A 40 3.71 -28.32 -4.21
C ALA A 40 3.04 -29.15 -5.31
N LEU A 41 1.79 -28.85 -5.68
CA LEU A 41 1.01 -29.68 -6.58
C LEU A 41 1.57 -29.65 -8.02
N PRO A 42 1.47 -30.79 -8.74
CA PRO A 42 1.84 -30.83 -10.15
C PRO A 42 0.92 -29.91 -10.96
N GLU A 43 1.41 -29.41 -12.10
CA GLU A 43 0.66 -28.46 -12.92
C GLU A 43 -0.76 -28.97 -13.21
N ALA A 44 -0.90 -30.28 -13.48
CA ALA A 44 -2.16 -31.02 -13.69
C ALA A 44 -3.28 -30.69 -12.68
N ALA A 45 -2.94 -30.49 -11.40
CA ALA A 45 -3.89 -30.29 -10.33
C ALA A 45 -4.06 -28.83 -9.89
N LEU A 46 -3.29 -27.87 -10.41
CA LEU A 46 -3.20 -26.52 -9.82
C LEU A 46 -4.48 -25.67 -9.91
N SER A 47 -5.23 -25.77 -11.01
CA SER A 47 -6.34 -24.84 -11.32
C SER A 47 -7.38 -24.68 -10.19
N PRO A 48 -8.00 -25.75 -9.65
CA PRO A 48 -9.02 -25.61 -8.60
C PRO A 48 -8.44 -25.09 -7.29
N PHE A 49 -7.21 -25.48 -6.93
CA PHE A 49 -6.56 -25.00 -5.71
C PHE A 49 -6.22 -23.52 -5.81
N LEU A 50 -5.70 -23.06 -6.95
CA LEU A 50 -5.41 -21.66 -7.18
C LEU A 50 -6.70 -20.82 -7.19
N CYS A 51 -7.78 -21.32 -7.81
CA CYS A 51 -9.11 -20.68 -7.74
C CYS A 51 -9.59 -20.50 -6.30
N ALA A 52 -9.51 -21.57 -5.49
CA ALA A 52 -9.91 -21.54 -4.10
C ALA A 52 -9.02 -20.58 -3.29
N ALA A 53 -7.70 -20.58 -3.54
CA ALA A 53 -6.75 -19.74 -2.84
C ALA A 53 -6.97 -18.25 -3.12
N ILE A 54 -7.20 -17.88 -4.38
CA ILE A 54 -7.52 -16.49 -4.78
C ILE A 54 -8.87 -16.07 -4.20
N THR A 55 -9.89 -16.95 -4.23
CA THR A 55 -11.20 -16.66 -3.66
C THR A 55 -11.13 -16.42 -2.15
N LEU A 56 -10.42 -17.29 -1.40
CA LEU A 56 -10.24 -17.09 0.02
C LEU A 56 -9.48 -15.80 0.33
N ARG A 57 -8.48 -15.44 -0.48
CA ARG A 57 -7.79 -14.15 -0.32
C ARG A 57 -8.73 -12.96 -0.57
N ALA A 58 -9.65 -13.06 -1.53
CA ALA A 58 -10.67 -12.05 -1.77
C ALA A 58 -11.56 -11.84 -0.53
N ILE A 59 -11.98 -12.95 0.08
CA ILE A 59 -12.81 -12.95 1.29
C ILE A 59 -12.05 -12.36 2.48
N ASP A 60 -10.80 -12.77 2.69
CA ASP A 60 -9.92 -12.25 3.74
C ASP A 60 -9.75 -10.72 3.60
N LEU A 61 -9.44 -10.24 2.39
CA LEU A 61 -9.34 -8.80 2.12
C LEU A 61 -10.67 -8.07 2.33
N ALA A 62 -11.79 -8.62 1.86
CA ALA A 62 -13.10 -8.01 2.08
C ALA A 62 -13.45 -7.90 3.58
N SER A 63 -12.98 -8.84 4.40
CA SER A 63 -13.16 -8.80 5.85
C SER A 63 -12.24 -7.80 6.55
N ALA A 64 -11.07 -7.51 5.97
CA ALA A 64 -10.13 -6.52 6.48
C ALA A 64 -10.48 -5.09 6.03
N ALA A 65 -11.16 -4.93 4.89
CA ALA A 65 -11.52 -3.63 4.34
C ALA A 65 -12.37 -2.80 5.32
N PRO A 66 -12.13 -1.49 5.43
CA PRO A 66 -11.17 -0.68 4.67
C PRO A 66 -9.73 -0.67 5.25
N HIS A 67 -9.43 -1.43 6.30
CA HIS A 67 -8.13 -1.47 6.97
C HIS A 67 -7.13 -2.39 6.24
N ALA A 68 -6.92 -2.13 4.96
CA ALA A 68 -5.98 -2.88 4.14
C ALA A 68 -5.06 -1.94 3.38
N TRP A 69 -3.83 -2.38 3.15
CA TRP A 69 -2.89 -1.65 2.30
C TRP A 69 -3.39 -1.59 0.86
N GLU A 70 -3.07 -0.49 0.18
CA GLU A 70 -3.33 -0.31 -1.26
C GLU A 70 -2.85 -1.48 -2.10
N SER A 71 -1.66 -1.99 -1.79
CA SER A 71 -1.08 -3.15 -2.47
C SER A 71 -1.96 -4.40 -2.43
N PHE A 72 -2.81 -4.56 -1.41
CA PHE A 72 -3.75 -5.67 -1.32
C PHE A 72 -4.94 -5.50 -2.26
N TYR A 73 -5.41 -4.25 -2.47
CA TYR A 73 -6.42 -3.94 -3.47
C TYR A 73 -5.89 -4.20 -4.89
N TRP A 74 -4.68 -3.73 -5.20
CA TRP A 74 -4.03 -4.01 -6.50
C TRP A 74 -3.84 -5.51 -6.73
N CYS A 75 -3.45 -6.23 -5.67
CA CYS A 75 -3.32 -7.69 -5.67
C CYS A 75 -4.65 -8.35 -6.04
N ILE A 76 -5.76 -8.00 -5.40
CA ILE A 76 -7.03 -8.68 -5.67
C ILE A 76 -7.60 -8.34 -7.04
N GLU A 77 -7.45 -7.10 -7.50
CA GLU A 77 -7.94 -6.70 -8.82
C GLU A 77 -7.22 -7.42 -9.95
N THR A 78 -5.90 -7.60 -9.82
CA THR A 78 -5.10 -8.38 -10.79
C THR A 78 -5.36 -9.88 -10.68
N ASP A 79 -5.49 -10.42 -9.47
CA ASP A 79 -5.80 -11.84 -9.25
C ASP A 79 -7.23 -12.19 -9.73
N ALA A 80 -8.18 -11.25 -9.69
CA ALA A 80 -9.54 -11.43 -10.21
C ALA A 80 -9.57 -11.72 -11.71
N ALA A 81 -8.65 -11.15 -12.50
CA ALA A 81 -8.53 -11.44 -13.93
C ALA A 81 -8.09 -12.90 -14.18
N LEU A 82 -7.19 -13.41 -13.34
CA LEU A 82 -6.76 -14.81 -13.39
C LEU A 82 -7.88 -15.75 -12.94
N LEU A 83 -8.57 -15.42 -11.83
CA LEU A 83 -9.70 -16.19 -11.32
C LEU A 83 -10.81 -16.31 -12.37
N LEU A 84 -11.20 -15.19 -12.99
CA LEU A 84 -12.21 -15.17 -14.05
C LEU A 84 -11.83 -16.06 -15.23
N SER A 85 -10.56 -15.99 -15.67
CA SER A 85 -10.05 -16.86 -16.74
C SER A 85 -10.12 -18.33 -16.35
N LEU A 86 -9.67 -18.70 -15.14
CA LEU A 86 -9.70 -20.07 -14.64
C LEU A 86 -11.13 -20.63 -14.55
N LEU A 87 -12.06 -19.87 -13.97
CA LEU A 87 -13.47 -20.24 -13.87
C LEU A 87 -14.12 -20.42 -15.25
N GLY A 88 -13.80 -19.52 -16.19
CA GLY A 88 -14.26 -19.62 -17.58
C GLY A 88 -13.83 -20.94 -18.24
N ALA A 89 -12.56 -21.33 -18.11
CA ALA A 89 -12.10 -22.62 -18.67
C ALA A 89 -12.69 -23.83 -17.96
N MET A 90 -12.84 -23.79 -16.64
CA MET A 90 -13.46 -24.89 -15.90
C MET A 90 -14.91 -25.10 -16.36
N ALA A 91 -15.64 -24.01 -16.60
CA ALA A 91 -16.99 -24.04 -17.14
C ALA A 91 -17.02 -24.56 -18.59
N ASP A 92 -16.17 -24.03 -19.47
CA ASP A 92 -16.12 -24.39 -20.90
C ASP A 92 -15.78 -25.87 -21.11
N HIS A 93 -14.83 -26.40 -20.33
CA HIS A 93 -14.42 -27.80 -20.43
C HIS A 93 -15.25 -28.76 -19.56
N ARG A 94 -16.19 -28.23 -18.74
CA ARG A 94 -16.98 -29.00 -17.77
C ARG A 94 -16.11 -29.92 -16.89
N THR A 95 -14.92 -29.45 -16.54
CA THR A 95 -13.97 -30.17 -15.68
C THR A 95 -13.21 -29.18 -14.81
N PRO A 96 -12.94 -29.50 -13.53
CA PRO A 96 -12.07 -28.69 -12.69
C PRO A 96 -10.61 -28.68 -13.18
N PHE A 97 -10.23 -29.59 -14.06
CA PHE A 97 -8.86 -29.74 -14.56
C PHE A 97 -8.81 -29.47 -16.07
N PRO A 98 -8.76 -28.19 -16.50
CA PRO A 98 -8.68 -27.87 -17.93
C PRO A 98 -7.42 -28.51 -18.56
N PRO A 99 -7.44 -28.89 -19.85
CA PRO A 99 -6.28 -29.46 -20.52
C PRO A 99 -5.04 -28.56 -20.45
N LEU A 100 -3.83 -29.15 -20.47
CA LEU A 100 -2.57 -28.39 -20.38
C LEU A 100 -2.47 -27.26 -21.41
N ALA A 101 -2.89 -27.51 -22.65
CA ALA A 101 -2.90 -26.52 -23.72
C ALA A 101 -3.82 -25.32 -23.43
N ALA A 102 -4.96 -25.56 -22.75
CA ALA A 102 -5.90 -24.52 -22.37
C ALA A 102 -5.31 -23.59 -21.29
N ARG A 103 -4.50 -24.11 -20.37
CA ARG A 103 -3.95 -23.33 -19.24
C ARG A 103 -3.02 -22.22 -19.65
N ASP A 104 -2.19 -22.49 -20.66
CA ASP A 104 -1.34 -21.44 -21.22
C ASP A 104 -2.18 -20.36 -21.93
N ALA A 105 -3.34 -20.73 -22.49
CA ALA A 105 -4.29 -19.74 -23.01
C ALA A 105 -4.96 -18.91 -21.90
N LEU A 106 -5.24 -19.52 -20.73
CA LEU A 106 -5.77 -18.80 -19.56
C LEU A 106 -4.85 -17.68 -19.10
N VAL A 107 -3.57 -17.99 -18.93
CA VAL A 107 -2.59 -16.99 -18.49
C VAL A 107 -2.46 -15.86 -19.51
N ARG A 108 -2.52 -16.18 -20.82
CA ARG A 108 -2.52 -15.15 -21.88
C ARG A 108 -3.77 -14.28 -21.87
N SER A 109 -4.94 -14.85 -21.55
CA SER A 109 -6.20 -14.10 -21.41
C SER A 109 -6.11 -13.11 -20.25
N ALA A 110 -5.74 -13.61 -19.06
CA ALA A 110 -5.53 -12.77 -17.88
C ALA A 110 -4.44 -11.70 -18.10
N ALA A 111 -3.36 -12.04 -18.81
CA ALA A 111 -2.26 -11.11 -19.08
C ALA A 111 -2.71 -9.81 -19.75
N ALA A 112 -3.68 -9.87 -20.67
CA ALA A 112 -4.16 -8.67 -21.34
C ALA A 112 -4.80 -7.69 -20.34
N THR A 113 -5.68 -8.19 -19.46
CA THR A 113 -6.32 -7.40 -18.41
C THR A 113 -5.32 -6.91 -17.38
N VAL A 114 -4.47 -7.78 -16.85
CA VAL A 114 -3.50 -7.40 -15.81
C VAL A 114 -2.53 -6.33 -16.30
N ARG A 115 -2.09 -6.35 -17.57
CA ARG A 115 -1.24 -5.29 -18.13
C ARG A 115 -1.92 -3.93 -18.13
N TRP A 116 -3.21 -3.87 -18.47
CA TRP A 116 -3.98 -2.63 -18.41
C TRP A 116 -4.19 -2.16 -16.98
N GLN A 117 -4.49 -3.07 -16.05
CA GLN A 117 -4.63 -2.74 -14.63
C GLN A 117 -3.33 -2.16 -14.07
N LEU A 118 -2.18 -2.83 -14.30
CA LEU A 118 -0.87 -2.31 -13.89
C LEU A 118 -0.52 -0.98 -14.55
N ALA A 119 -0.87 -0.79 -15.83
CA ALA A 119 -0.67 0.49 -16.50
C ALA A 119 -1.47 1.61 -15.82
N CYS A 120 -2.73 1.35 -15.42
CA CYS A 120 -3.53 2.29 -14.63
C CYS A 120 -2.86 2.58 -13.29
N PHE A 121 -2.53 1.55 -12.51
CA PHE A 121 -1.95 1.66 -11.17
C PHE A 121 -0.63 2.45 -11.12
N TYR A 122 0.33 2.13 -12.00
CA TYR A 122 1.59 2.88 -12.04
C TYR A 122 1.42 4.31 -12.55
N SER A 123 0.45 4.54 -13.44
CA SER A 123 0.22 5.88 -13.98
C SER A 123 -0.52 6.78 -13.00
N SER A 124 -1.47 6.25 -12.20
CA SER A 124 -2.10 6.99 -11.12
C SER A 124 -1.10 7.33 -10.03
N ALA A 125 -0.24 6.39 -9.64
CA ALA A 125 0.82 6.62 -8.65
C ALA A 125 1.71 7.82 -9.03
N ALA A 126 2.06 7.96 -10.32
CA ALA A 126 2.81 9.08 -10.84
C ALA A 126 1.99 10.37 -10.91
N LEU A 127 0.76 10.27 -11.45
CA LEU A 127 -0.15 11.40 -11.62
C LEU A 127 -0.42 12.08 -10.29
N PHE A 128 -0.79 11.33 -9.26
CA PHE A 128 -1.15 11.91 -7.96
C PHE A 128 0.02 12.51 -7.19
N LYS A 129 1.27 12.22 -7.59
CA LYS A 129 2.48 12.92 -7.10
C LYS A 129 2.71 14.29 -7.77
N LEU A 130 1.96 14.64 -8.81
CA LEU A 130 1.97 15.98 -9.41
C LEU A 130 1.15 16.97 -8.57
N ASN A 131 1.61 17.18 -7.35
CA ASN A 131 0.99 18.09 -6.38
C ASN A 131 2.06 18.94 -5.68
N THR A 132 1.60 20.04 -5.07
CA THR A 132 2.47 21.04 -4.44
C THR A 132 3.28 20.49 -3.26
N SER A 133 2.71 19.58 -2.46
CA SER A 133 3.40 19.00 -1.30
C SER A 133 4.49 18.00 -1.70
N PHE A 134 4.20 17.11 -2.65
CA PHE A 134 5.15 16.08 -3.06
C PHE A 134 6.33 16.66 -3.81
N LEU A 135 6.11 17.67 -4.67
CA LEU A 135 7.18 18.30 -5.43
C LEU A 135 8.05 19.23 -4.57
N ASP A 136 7.62 19.57 -3.36
CA ASP A 136 8.43 20.28 -2.39
C ASP A 136 9.28 19.29 -1.57
N SER A 137 10.58 19.28 -1.83
CA SER A 137 11.53 18.38 -1.18
C SER A 137 11.63 18.54 0.34
N ARG A 138 10.96 19.53 0.92
CA ARG A 138 10.96 19.76 2.36
C ARG A 138 9.91 18.94 3.11
N PHE A 139 8.89 18.46 2.39
CA PHE A 139 7.72 17.76 2.93
C PHE A 139 7.44 16.40 2.27
N SER A 140 7.95 16.22 1.05
CA SER A 140 7.82 15.01 0.25
C SER A 140 8.33 13.75 0.96
N CYS A 141 7.67 12.62 0.69
CA CYS A 141 8.19 11.33 1.13
C CYS A 141 9.47 10.89 0.40
N ALA A 142 9.70 11.32 -0.85
CA ALA A 142 10.83 10.86 -1.66
C ALA A 142 12.22 11.13 -1.04
N PRO A 143 12.50 12.34 -0.50
CA PRO A 143 13.72 12.63 0.27
C PRO A 143 14.00 11.64 1.39
N ILE A 144 12.98 11.18 2.13
CA ILE A 144 13.14 10.24 3.25
C ILE A 144 13.70 8.91 2.74
N TYR A 145 13.09 8.34 1.70
CA TYR A 145 13.55 7.10 1.06
C TYR A 145 15.00 7.20 0.59
N VAL A 146 15.33 8.26 -0.15
CA VAL A 146 16.68 8.47 -0.68
C VAL A 146 17.70 8.66 0.44
N ALA A 147 17.37 9.44 1.48
CA ALA A 147 18.25 9.64 2.62
C ALA A 147 18.52 8.33 3.38
N GLN A 148 17.48 7.50 3.59
CA GLN A 148 17.64 6.20 4.25
C GLN A 148 18.50 5.24 3.41
N LEU A 149 18.29 5.18 2.08
CA LEU A 149 19.11 4.35 1.19
C LEU A 149 20.59 4.80 1.20
N LEU A 150 20.85 6.11 1.11
CA LEU A 150 22.20 6.64 1.18
C LEU A 150 22.86 6.30 2.52
N VAL A 151 22.15 6.50 3.63
CA VAL A 151 22.70 6.23 4.97
C VAL A 151 22.93 4.73 5.20
N GLY A 152 22.02 3.88 4.72
CA GLY A 152 22.08 2.44 4.89
C GLY A 152 23.16 1.75 4.04
N TYR A 153 23.48 2.29 2.87
CA TYR A 153 24.33 1.59 1.89
C TYR A 153 25.55 2.37 1.39
N ALA A 154 25.60 3.70 1.53
CA ALA A 154 26.78 4.47 1.14
C ALA A 154 27.81 4.53 2.29
N PRO A 155 29.12 4.34 2.01
CA PRO A 155 30.16 4.45 3.03
C PRO A 155 30.10 5.78 3.78
N ALA A 156 30.26 5.75 5.11
CA ALA A 156 30.20 6.96 5.93
C ALA A 156 31.23 8.03 5.49
N SER A 157 32.44 7.60 5.12
CA SER A 157 33.49 8.49 4.60
C SER A 157 33.07 9.22 3.33
N ALA A 158 32.41 8.53 2.40
CA ALA A 158 31.87 9.12 1.18
C ALA A 158 30.77 10.14 1.50
N ARG A 159 29.83 9.78 2.39
CA ARG A 159 28.73 10.68 2.80
C ARG A 159 29.23 11.97 3.46
N VAL A 160 30.26 11.88 4.31
CA VAL A 160 30.85 13.05 4.99
C VAL A 160 31.63 13.91 4.00
N ALA A 161 32.48 13.31 3.17
CA ALA A 161 33.28 14.02 2.18
C ALA A 161 32.42 14.77 1.14
N SER A 162 31.25 14.23 0.79
CA SER A 162 30.34 14.81 -0.20
C SER A 162 28.99 15.20 0.38
N SER A 163 28.97 15.78 1.59
CA SER A 163 27.73 16.11 2.31
C SER A 163 26.78 17.03 1.52
N ALA A 164 27.30 18.01 0.79
CA ALA A 164 26.51 18.90 -0.07
C ALA A 164 25.90 18.16 -1.27
N LEU A 165 26.64 17.23 -1.89
CA LEU A 165 26.13 16.39 -2.97
C LEU A 165 25.04 15.45 -2.46
N ALA A 166 25.24 14.82 -1.30
CA ALA A 166 24.25 13.94 -0.68
C ALA A 166 22.95 14.72 -0.38
N ALA A 167 23.06 15.94 0.17
CA ALA A 167 21.90 16.81 0.39
C ALA A 167 21.21 17.17 -0.94
N SER A 168 21.96 17.49 -1.99
CA SER A 168 21.41 17.82 -3.32
C SER A 168 20.67 16.64 -3.95
N ILE A 169 21.20 15.42 -3.82
CA ILE A 169 20.54 14.19 -4.28
C ILE A 169 19.21 13.98 -3.54
N VAL A 170 19.21 14.18 -2.21
CA VAL A 170 18.00 14.08 -1.38
C VAL A 170 16.97 15.15 -1.77
N SER A 171 17.39 16.39 -2.01
CA SER A 171 16.48 17.47 -2.44
C SER A 171 15.92 17.25 -3.85
N ALA A 172 16.65 16.62 -4.76
CA ALA A 172 16.19 16.32 -6.12
C ALA A 172 15.24 15.10 -6.19
N ALA A 173 15.12 14.33 -5.10
CA ALA A 173 14.38 13.07 -5.07
C ALA A 173 12.93 13.17 -5.58
N PRO A 174 12.12 14.19 -5.23
CA PRO A 174 10.75 14.29 -5.74
C PRO A 174 10.64 14.29 -7.26
N THR A 175 11.44 15.13 -7.92
CA THR A 175 11.44 15.26 -9.38
C THR A 175 11.87 13.95 -10.03
N VAL A 176 12.92 13.31 -9.51
CA VAL A 176 13.40 12.02 -10.04
C VAL A 176 12.34 10.93 -9.91
N VAL A 177 11.65 10.85 -8.77
CA VAL A 177 10.59 9.86 -8.55
C VAL A 177 9.41 10.09 -9.49
N VAL A 178 8.92 11.33 -9.63
CA VAL A 178 7.81 11.63 -10.56
C VAL A 178 8.18 11.27 -11.99
N LEU A 179 9.36 11.67 -12.47
CA LEU A 179 9.79 11.35 -13.83
C LEU A 179 9.96 9.84 -14.05
N GLY A 180 10.51 9.13 -13.06
CA GLY A 180 10.64 7.68 -13.09
C GLY A 180 9.30 6.96 -13.16
N GLU A 181 8.36 7.31 -12.30
CA GLU A 181 7.03 6.71 -12.28
C GLU A 181 6.20 7.06 -13.53
N LEU A 182 6.31 8.28 -14.06
CA LEU A 182 5.70 8.66 -15.35
C LEU A 182 6.27 7.80 -16.50
N ALA A 183 7.59 7.59 -16.51
CA ALA A 183 8.22 6.75 -17.53
C ALA A 183 7.79 5.29 -17.43
N ILE A 184 7.61 4.76 -16.21
CA ILE A 184 7.05 3.43 -15.97
C ILE A 184 5.63 3.37 -16.53
N GLY A 185 4.73 4.23 -16.05
CA GLY A 185 3.31 4.25 -16.46
C GLY A 185 3.14 4.36 -17.97
N ALA A 186 3.82 5.32 -18.61
CA ALA A 186 3.78 5.50 -20.06
C ALA A 186 4.27 4.27 -20.83
N SER A 187 5.39 3.67 -20.40
CA SER A 187 5.95 2.48 -21.05
C SER A 187 5.01 1.28 -20.92
N LEU A 188 4.39 1.08 -19.75
CA LEU A 188 3.41 0.00 -19.52
C LEU A 188 2.12 0.22 -20.31
N PHE A 189 1.64 1.46 -20.45
CA PHE A 189 0.49 1.79 -21.32
C PHE A 189 0.79 1.49 -22.79
N VAL A 190 1.95 1.91 -23.30
CA VAL A 190 2.38 1.58 -24.67
C VAL A 190 2.47 0.07 -24.84
N ALA A 191 2.99 -0.66 -23.86
CA ALA A 191 3.04 -2.12 -23.87
C ALA A 191 1.65 -2.79 -23.83
N ALA A 192 0.65 -2.17 -23.18
CA ALA A 192 -0.72 -2.68 -23.15
C ALA A 192 -1.48 -2.37 -24.46
N ALA A 193 -1.26 -1.19 -25.05
CA ALA A 193 -2.02 -0.67 -26.19
C ALA A 193 -1.41 -0.99 -27.58
N ALA A 194 -0.08 -1.15 -27.68
CA ALA A 194 0.59 -1.26 -28.97
C ALA A 194 0.21 -2.55 -29.73
N ARG A 195 -0.17 -2.37 -31.00
CA ARG A 195 -0.43 -3.47 -31.95
C ARG A 195 0.85 -4.11 -32.49
N GLY A 196 1.91 -3.31 -32.64
CA GLY A 196 3.21 -3.77 -33.15
C GLY A 196 3.99 -4.59 -32.12
N ILE A 197 4.37 -5.82 -32.47
CA ILE A 197 5.05 -6.76 -31.56
C ILE A 197 6.37 -6.20 -31.04
N ARG A 198 7.17 -5.55 -31.90
CA ARG A 198 8.48 -4.98 -31.53
C ARG A 198 8.35 -3.84 -30.51
N LEU A 199 7.55 -2.82 -30.84
CA LEU A 199 7.31 -1.69 -29.94
C LEU A 199 6.72 -2.15 -28.60
N ARG A 200 5.75 -3.06 -28.65
CA ARG A 200 5.14 -3.64 -27.44
C ARG A 200 6.18 -4.30 -26.53
N ARG A 201 7.06 -5.14 -27.10
CA ARG A 201 8.11 -5.85 -26.34
C ARG A 201 9.14 -4.89 -25.78
N ALA A 202 9.57 -3.90 -26.57
CA ALA A 202 10.52 -2.88 -26.12
C ALA A 202 9.94 -2.05 -24.97
N ALA A 203 8.72 -1.52 -25.13
CA ALA A 203 8.04 -0.75 -24.09
C ALA A 203 7.78 -1.58 -22.83
N ALA A 204 7.37 -2.85 -22.99
CA ALA A 204 7.21 -3.77 -21.86
C ALA A 204 8.54 -3.97 -21.11
N CYS A 205 9.64 -4.16 -21.84
CA CYS A 205 10.95 -4.34 -21.24
C CYS A 205 11.38 -3.10 -20.46
N VAL A 206 11.26 -1.91 -21.05
CA VAL A 206 11.62 -0.64 -20.40
C VAL A 206 10.76 -0.43 -19.15
N GLY A 207 9.44 -0.49 -19.28
CA GLY A 207 8.52 -0.25 -18.17
C GLY A 207 8.70 -1.25 -17.03
N VAL A 208 8.87 -2.54 -17.33
CA VAL A 208 9.08 -3.58 -16.31
C VAL A 208 10.43 -3.41 -15.62
N LEU A 209 11.53 -3.14 -16.35
CA LEU A 209 12.84 -2.96 -15.73
C LEU A 209 12.91 -1.71 -14.84
N LEU A 210 12.29 -0.61 -15.28
CA LEU A 210 12.17 0.60 -14.45
C LEU A 210 11.32 0.34 -13.20
N ALA A 211 10.19 -0.37 -13.32
CA ALA A 211 9.37 -0.75 -12.18
C ALA A 211 10.14 -1.66 -11.20
N LEU A 212 10.87 -2.65 -11.70
CA LEU A 212 11.72 -3.51 -10.86
C LEU A 212 12.82 -2.71 -10.15
N LEU A 213 13.43 -1.72 -10.81
CA LEU A 213 14.44 -0.87 -10.18
C LEU A 213 13.84 0.02 -9.07
N LEU A 214 12.67 0.62 -9.32
CA LEU A 214 11.92 1.37 -8.31
C LEU A 214 11.62 0.48 -7.09
N HIS A 215 11.10 -0.71 -7.34
CA HIS A 215 10.77 -1.67 -6.28
C HIS A 215 11.99 -2.23 -5.54
N LEU A 216 13.16 -2.29 -6.19
CA LEU A 216 14.42 -2.60 -5.52
C LEU A 216 14.77 -1.50 -4.52
N GLY A 217 14.63 -0.23 -4.92
CA GLY A 217 14.81 0.90 -4.01
C GLY A 217 13.87 0.81 -2.80
N ILE A 218 12.58 0.56 -3.02
CA ILE A 218 11.58 0.40 -1.95
C ILE A 218 11.91 -0.79 -1.04
N ALA A 219 12.29 -1.94 -1.61
CA ALA A 219 12.59 -3.15 -0.84
C ALA A 219 13.88 -2.99 -0.03
N LEU A 220 14.89 -2.29 -0.56
CA LEU A 220 16.13 -2.03 0.17
C LEU A 220 16.00 -0.88 1.16
N THR A 221 14.93 -0.08 1.12
CA THR A 221 14.83 1.08 2.02
C THR A 221 14.81 0.60 3.47
N PRO A 222 15.67 1.13 4.34
CA PRO A 222 15.62 0.81 5.75
C PRO A 222 14.26 1.11 6.42
N PRO A 223 13.97 0.47 7.56
CA PRO A 223 12.80 0.76 8.39
C PRO A 223 12.68 2.25 8.75
N PRO A 224 11.44 2.77 8.90
CA PRO A 224 10.16 2.08 8.82
C PRO A 224 9.60 1.93 7.39
N ASN A 225 10.38 2.37 6.38
CA ASN A 225 9.93 2.49 4.99
C ASN A 225 10.29 1.30 4.10
N ASN A 226 10.80 0.24 4.70
CA ASN A 226 10.93 -1.04 4.03
C ASN A 226 9.52 -1.56 3.70
N VAL A 227 9.12 -1.48 2.44
CA VAL A 227 7.85 -2.06 1.97
C VAL A 227 8.13 -3.20 0.99
N GLY A 228 9.13 -4.04 1.31
CA GLY A 228 9.56 -5.12 0.43
C GLY A 228 8.44 -6.10 0.06
N ALA A 229 7.48 -6.32 0.95
CA ALA A 229 6.29 -7.15 0.69
C ALA A 229 5.51 -6.66 -0.55
N PHE A 230 5.32 -5.34 -0.66
CA PHE A 230 4.69 -4.72 -1.82
C PHE A 230 5.52 -4.91 -3.09
N SER A 231 6.85 -4.78 -2.99
CA SER A 231 7.75 -5.06 -4.11
C SER A 231 7.63 -6.49 -4.63
N VAL A 232 7.52 -7.49 -3.74
CA VAL A 232 7.27 -8.90 -4.11
C VAL A 232 5.91 -9.07 -4.78
N ILE A 233 4.86 -8.43 -4.24
CA ILE A 233 3.52 -8.40 -4.84
C ILE A 233 3.60 -7.87 -6.27
N MET A 234 4.30 -6.76 -6.51
CA MET A 234 4.39 -6.16 -7.84
C MET A 234 5.25 -6.97 -8.81
N ALA A 235 6.41 -7.47 -8.40
CA ALA A 235 7.26 -8.32 -9.24
C ALA A 235 6.50 -9.55 -9.76
N THR A 236 5.69 -10.18 -8.92
CA THR A 236 4.84 -11.31 -9.34
C THR A 236 3.85 -10.93 -10.44
N ARG A 237 3.32 -9.70 -10.48
CA ARG A 237 2.38 -9.26 -11.53
C ARG A 237 3.08 -8.77 -12.78
N LEU A 238 4.29 -8.22 -12.67
CA LEU A 238 5.11 -7.86 -13.83
C LEU A 238 5.43 -9.08 -14.72
N PHE A 239 5.34 -10.30 -14.18
CA PHE A 239 5.31 -11.57 -14.95
C PHE A 239 4.43 -11.50 -16.20
N PHE A 240 3.25 -10.88 -16.10
CA PHE A 240 2.26 -10.87 -17.18
C PHE A 240 2.69 -10.10 -18.42
N PHE A 241 3.78 -9.30 -18.38
CA PHE A 241 4.33 -8.65 -19.57
C PHE A 241 5.11 -9.60 -20.49
N ALA A 242 5.69 -10.68 -19.96
CA ALA A 242 6.42 -11.68 -20.73
C ALA A 242 6.22 -13.13 -20.22
N PRO A 243 4.97 -13.60 -20.04
CA PRO A 243 4.68 -14.79 -19.23
C PRO A 243 5.34 -16.06 -19.75
N ALA A 244 5.43 -16.23 -21.07
CA ALA A 244 6.10 -17.39 -21.68
C ALA A 244 7.61 -17.42 -21.38
N HIS A 245 8.28 -16.28 -21.54
CA HIS A 245 9.73 -16.17 -21.36
C HIS A 245 10.12 -16.22 -19.88
N VAL A 246 9.33 -15.59 -19.01
CA VAL A 246 9.52 -15.71 -17.56
C VAL A 246 9.27 -17.16 -17.11
N ALA A 247 8.22 -17.83 -17.62
CA ALA A 247 7.97 -19.23 -17.30
C ALA A 247 9.10 -20.17 -17.76
N THR A 248 9.72 -19.90 -18.92
CA THR A 248 10.94 -20.61 -19.34
C THR A 248 12.08 -20.39 -18.35
N CYS A 249 12.26 -19.17 -17.85
CA CYS A 249 13.25 -18.86 -16.82
C CYS A 249 12.97 -19.60 -15.50
N CYS A 250 11.70 -19.82 -15.16
CA CYS A 250 11.29 -20.58 -13.97
C CYS A 250 11.30 -22.11 -14.16
N SER A 251 11.66 -22.61 -15.36
CA SER A 251 11.59 -24.04 -15.63
C SER A 251 12.70 -24.82 -14.89
N PRO A 252 12.46 -26.07 -14.45
CA PRO A 252 13.50 -26.90 -13.85
C PRO A 252 14.72 -27.12 -14.76
N ARG A 253 14.57 -26.95 -16.08
CA ARG A 253 15.69 -27.00 -17.03
C ARG A 253 16.56 -25.74 -16.96
N ALA A 254 15.96 -24.57 -16.68
CA ALA A 254 16.69 -23.31 -16.59
C ALA A 254 17.37 -23.11 -15.23
N TRP A 255 16.81 -23.68 -14.16
CA TRP A 255 17.27 -23.48 -12.77
C TRP A 255 17.75 -24.77 -12.07
N GLY A 256 17.72 -25.90 -12.79
CA GLY A 256 17.84 -27.22 -12.18
C GLY A 256 16.63 -27.58 -11.31
N VAL A 257 16.56 -28.84 -10.88
CA VAL A 257 15.59 -29.29 -9.85
C VAL A 257 15.78 -28.50 -8.54
N HIS A 258 17.03 -28.09 -8.26
CA HIS A 258 17.41 -27.36 -7.05
C HIS A 258 16.80 -25.96 -6.96
N GLY A 259 16.66 -25.20 -8.05
CA GLY A 259 16.07 -23.86 -7.97
C GLY A 259 14.56 -23.86 -7.71
N CYS A 260 13.82 -24.80 -8.30
CA CYS A 260 12.41 -25.01 -7.96
C CYS A 260 12.25 -25.56 -6.54
N ALA A 261 13.15 -26.45 -6.10
CA ALA A 261 13.18 -26.94 -4.74
C ALA A 261 13.49 -25.83 -3.74
N LEU A 262 14.41 -24.91 -4.03
CA LEU A 262 14.71 -23.75 -3.19
C LEU A 262 13.52 -22.81 -3.08
N LEU A 263 12.78 -22.57 -4.17
CA LEU A 263 11.56 -21.75 -4.12
C LEU A 263 10.46 -22.42 -3.28
N ALA A 264 10.31 -23.75 -3.41
CA ALA A 264 9.37 -24.52 -2.61
C ALA A 264 9.79 -24.58 -1.13
N LEU A 265 11.08 -24.76 -0.85
CA LEU A 265 11.65 -24.76 0.49
C LEU A 265 11.57 -23.39 1.14
N ALA A 266 11.82 -22.32 0.40
CA ALA A 266 11.65 -20.95 0.89
C ALA A 266 10.17 -20.69 1.23
N THR A 267 9.25 -21.04 0.33
CA THR A 267 7.81 -20.96 0.60
C THR A 267 7.42 -21.78 1.84
N ALA A 268 7.92 -23.02 1.96
CA ALA A 268 7.63 -23.90 3.09
C ALA A 268 8.23 -23.39 4.40
N ALA A 269 9.46 -22.89 4.40
CA ALA A 269 10.13 -22.32 5.56
C ALA A 269 9.44 -21.04 6.04
N ILE A 270 9.08 -20.15 5.11
CA ILE A 270 8.32 -18.92 5.40
C ILE A 270 6.94 -19.28 5.98
N THR A 271 6.25 -20.24 5.38
CA THR A 271 4.93 -20.67 5.89
C THR A 271 5.04 -21.35 7.25
N ALA A 272 6.05 -22.20 7.46
CA ALA A 272 6.29 -22.85 8.76
C ALA A 272 6.65 -21.83 9.84
N ALA A 273 7.44 -20.80 9.50
CA ALA A 273 7.73 -19.67 10.37
C ALA A 273 6.46 -18.89 10.73
N ALA A 274 5.56 -18.67 9.77
CA ALA A 274 4.26 -18.03 10.00
C ALA A 274 3.37 -18.86 10.94
N ILE A 275 3.37 -20.18 10.77
CA ILE A 275 2.63 -21.12 11.65
C ILE A 275 3.23 -21.12 13.06
N ALA A 276 4.56 -21.18 13.19
CA ALA A 276 5.26 -21.15 14.47
C ALA A 276 5.03 -19.82 15.21
N ALA A 277 5.04 -18.69 14.48
CA ALA A 277 4.74 -17.36 15.03
C ALA A 277 3.27 -17.19 15.46
N ALA A 278 2.36 -18.04 14.96
CA ALA A 278 0.95 -18.05 15.35
C ALA A 278 0.68 -18.90 16.61
N ALA A 279 1.69 -19.60 17.15
CA ALA A 279 1.56 -20.23 18.46
C ALA A 279 1.32 -19.16 19.53
N PRO A 280 0.44 -19.39 20.52
CA PRO A 280 0.20 -18.41 21.58
C PRO A 280 1.54 -18.07 22.23
N PRO A 281 1.88 -16.77 22.36
CA PRO A 281 3.15 -16.37 22.93
C PRO A 281 3.27 -17.03 24.30
N SER A 282 4.23 -17.93 24.46
CA SER A 282 4.64 -18.34 25.79
C SER A 282 5.00 -17.05 26.53
N SER A 283 4.45 -16.89 27.72
CA SER A 283 4.43 -15.64 28.51
C SER A 283 5.81 -15.07 28.89
N HIS A 284 6.91 -15.62 28.34
CA HIS A 284 8.28 -15.23 28.64
C HIS A 284 9.17 -15.30 27.37
N SER A 285 9.45 -14.17 26.73
CA SER A 285 10.83 -13.81 26.32
C SER A 285 10.93 -12.46 25.58
N SER A 286 11.79 -11.60 26.12
CA SER A 286 12.63 -10.61 25.42
C SER A 286 12.01 -9.47 24.58
N ALA A 287 10.81 -8.98 24.90
CA ALA A 287 10.37 -7.67 24.41
C ALA A 287 10.98 -6.48 25.20
N SER A 288 11.79 -6.74 26.23
CA SER A 288 12.26 -5.75 27.21
C SER A 288 13.65 -5.14 26.94
N GLU A 289 14.30 -5.41 25.80
CA GLU A 289 15.55 -4.75 25.42
C GLU A 289 15.41 -3.97 24.10
N GLY A 290 14.70 -2.83 24.16
CA GLY A 290 14.95 -1.65 23.32
C GLY A 290 14.82 -1.71 21.79
N GLY A 291 14.62 -2.87 21.18
CA GLY A 291 14.47 -3.05 19.75
C GLY A 291 13.00 -3.03 19.33
N VAL A 292 12.52 -1.89 18.85
CA VAL A 292 11.18 -1.60 18.31
C VAL A 292 10.52 -2.85 17.69
N GLY A 293 9.51 -3.41 18.37
CA GLY A 293 8.91 -4.73 18.14
C GLY A 293 8.26 -5.00 16.77
N GLN A 294 8.33 -4.06 15.82
CA GLN A 294 7.87 -4.26 14.45
C GLN A 294 9.01 -4.59 13.48
N LEU A 295 10.24 -4.17 13.80
CA LEU A 295 11.42 -4.56 13.03
C LEU A 295 11.60 -6.09 13.02
N GLY A 296 11.18 -6.80 14.06
CA GLY A 296 11.23 -8.27 14.08
C GLY A 296 10.26 -8.96 13.11
N ILE A 297 9.14 -8.34 12.71
CA ILE A 297 8.12 -9.00 11.86
C ILE A 297 8.61 -9.09 10.41
N MET A 298 9.28 -8.05 9.91
CA MET A 298 9.94 -8.10 8.60
C MET A 298 11.22 -8.94 8.60
N PHE A 299 11.85 -9.05 9.78
CA PHE A 299 13.13 -9.71 9.96
C PHE A 299 12.97 -11.01 10.77
N PHE A 300 12.52 -12.08 10.13
CA PHE A 300 12.49 -13.39 10.78
C PHE A 300 13.91 -13.97 10.85
N GLY A 301 14.42 -14.18 12.05
CA GLY A 301 15.80 -14.63 12.28
C GLY A 301 16.85 -13.57 11.89
N GLY A 302 16.50 -12.28 11.93
CA GLY A 302 17.39 -11.18 11.53
C GLY A 302 17.54 -11.00 10.01
N VAL A 303 16.75 -11.72 9.21
CA VAL A 303 16.78 -11.65 7.73
C VAL A 303 15.50 -11.04 7.20
N ASP A 304 15.63 -10.01 6.36
CA ASP A 304 14.52 -9.49 5.56
C ASP A 304 14.23 -10.42 4.37
N TRP A 305 13.26 -11.32 4.58
CA TRP A 305 12.85 -12.28 3.55
C TRP A 305 12.20 -11.61 2.34
N ALA A 306 11.64 -10.40 2.48
CA ALA A 306 11.06 -9.70 1.34
C ALA A 306 12.12 -9.25 0.35
N VAL A 307 13.27 -8.75 0.82
CA VAL A 307 14.40 -8.38 -0.06
C VAL A 307 14.92 -9.59 -0.84
N ALA A 308 15.12 -10.72 -0.16
CA ALA A 308 15.59 -11.95 -0.80
C ALA A 308 14.58 -12.46 -1.85
N CYS A 309 13.30 -12.54 -1.49
CA CYS A 309 12.22 -12.95 -2.39
C CYS A 309 12.11 -11.99 -3.58
N PHE A 310 12.16 -10.68 -3.34
CA PHE A 310 12.06 -9.67 -4.38
C PHE A 310 13.23 -9.75 -5.35
N THR A 311 14.46 -9.85 -4.84
CA THR A 311 15.67 -9.98 -5.67
C THR A 311 15.58 -11.19 -6.60
N LEU A 312 15.11 -12.33 -6.07
CA LEU A 312 14.88 -13.54 -6.86
C LEU A 312 13.87 -13.31 -7.99
N GLN A 313 12.72 -12.71 -7.66
CA GLN A 313 11.67 -12.43 -8.64
C GLN A 313 12.11 -11.39 -9.67
N MET A 314 12.85 -10.36 -9.24
CA MET A 314 13.42 -9.32 -10.11
C MET A 314 14.34 -9.95 -11.15
N LEU A 315 15.25 -10.85 -10.76
CA LEU A 315 16.15 -11.53 -11.69
C LEU A 315 15.37 -12.40 -12.70
N LEU A 316 14.36 -13.13 -12.23
CA LEU A 316 13.52 -13.98 -13.06
C LEU A 316 12.71 -13.18 -14.09
N VAL A 317 11.98 -12.17 -13.61
CA VAL A 317 11.11 -11.33 -14.43
C VAL A 317 11.95 -10.49 -15.38
N GLY A 318 13.01 -9.86 -14.87
CA GLY A 318 13.96 -9.05 -15.65
C GLY A 318 14.60 -9.85 -16.80
N ARG A 319 15.12 -11.05 -16.50
CA ARG A 319 15.66 -11.94 -17.53
C ARG A 319 14.60 -12.34 -18.56
N GLY A 320 13.39 -12.64 -18.12
CA GLY A 320 12.28 -13.02 -19.00
C GLY A 320 11.87 -11.89 -19.96
N VAL A 321 11.77 -10.64 -19.49
CA VAL A 321 11.41 -9.51 -20.37
C VAL A 321 12.54 -9.13 -21.32
N LEU A 322 13.81 -9.21 -20.89
CA LEU A 322 14.97 -9.01 -21.75
C LEU A 322 15.03 -10.07 -22.86
N ALA A 323 14.84 -11.34 -22.50
CA ALA A 323 14.79 -12.43 -23.47
C ALA A 323 13.61 -12.24 -24.45
N ALA A 324 12.44 -11.79 -23.97
CA ALA A 324 11.30 -11.51 -24.82
C ALA A 324 11.56 -10.36 -25.80
N ALA A 325 12.28 -9.31 -25.38
CA ALA A 325 12.65 -8.17 -26.21
C ALA A 325 13.69 -8.55 -27.29
N ALA A 326 14.66 -9.40 -26.94
CA ALA A 326 15.69 -9.88 -27.86
C ALA A 326 15.18 -10.97 -28.82
N ALA A 327 14.11 -11.69 -28.47
CA ALA A 327 13.57 -12.74 -29.30
C ALA A 327 13.18 -12.20 -30.67
N PRO A 328 13.56 -12.87 -31.78
CA PRO A 328 13.14 -12.46 -33.11
C PRO A 328 11.62 -12.31 -33.16
N ALA A 329 11.15 -11.43 -34.03
CA ALA A 329 9.73 -11.38 -34.36
C ALA A 329 9.40 -12.71 -35.05
N ALA A 330 8.98 -13.70 -34.26
CA ALA A 330 8.53 -14.97 -34.79
C ALA A 330 7.45 -14.68 -35.84
N ALA A 331 7.43 -15.50 -36.90
CA ALA A 331 6.30 -15.53 -37.83
C ALA A 331 5.00 -15.55 -37.01
N PRO A 332 3.96 -14.81 -37.43
CA PRO A 332 2.72 -14.73 -36.67
C PRO A 332 2.27 -16.15 -36.32
N ALA A 333 2.33 -16.48 -35.03
CA ALA A 333 1.88 -17.78 -34.57
C ALA A 333 0.44 -17.97 -35.06
N ALA A 334 0.07 -19.21 -35.38
CA ALA A 334 -1.29 -19.58 -35.74
C ALA A 334 -2.27 -18.80 -34.87
N ALA A 335 -3.33 -18.27 -35.50
CA ALA A 335 -4.26 -17.31 -34.90
C ALA A 335 -4.52 -17.70 -33.43
N PRO A 336 -4.36 -16.75 -32.49
CA PRO A 336 -4.45 -17.06 -31.07
C PRO A 336 -5.73 -17.86 -30.82
N PRO A 337 -5.68 -18.91 -29.99
CA PRO A 337 -6.88 -19.70 -29.67
C PRO A 337 -7.99 -18.73 -29.34
N ARG A 338 -9.17 -18.91 -29.98
CA ARG A 338 -10.31 -18.01 -29.83
C ARG A 338 -10.46 -17.67 -28.35
N PRO A 339 -10.52 -16.38 -27.97
CA PRO A 339 -10.62 -15.98 -26.58
C PRO A 339 -11.77 -16.75 -25.93
N LEU A 340 -11.52 -17.30 -24.73
CA LEU A 340 -12.46 -18.10 -23.94
C LEU A 340 -13.83 -17.40 -23.87
N GLY A 341 -14.74 -17.75 -24.78
CA GLY A 341 -16.08 -17.17 -24.94
C GLY A 341 -16.14 -15.64 -25.14
N ARG A 342 -17.11 -15.17 -25.93
CA ARG A 342 -17.50 -13.74 -25.89
C ARG A 342 -17.90 -13.27 -24.47
N ARG A 343 -18.30 -14.20 -23.60
CA ARG A 343 -18.79 -13.94 -22.24
C ARG A 343 -17.71 -13.44 -21.27
N CYS A 344 -16.48 -13.96 -21.32
CA CYS A 344 -15.42 -13.50 -20.41
C CYS A 344 -14.87 -12.13 -20.84
N GLY A 345 -14.96 -11.78 -22.13
CA GLY A 345 -14.45 -10.52 -22.66
C GLY A 345 -15.03 -9.28 -21.97
N ALA A 346 -16.36 -9.23 -21.80
CA ALA A 346 -17.02 -8.10 -21.12
C ALA A 346 -16.62 -8.00 -19.64
N ALA A 347 -16.50 -9.13 -18.94
CA ALA A 347 -16.06 -9.15 -17.54
C ALA A 347 -14.59 -8.71 -17.39
N HIS A 348 -13.71 -9.12 -18.30
CA HIS A 348 -12.32 -8.65 -18.35
C HIS A 348 -12.21 -7.13 -18.61
N VAL A 349 -13.07 -6.56 -19.46
CA VAL A 349 -13.18 -5.10 -19.64
C VAL A 349 -13.68 -4.44 -18.36
N GLY A 350 -14.68 -5.02 -17.71
CA GLY A 350 -15.19 -4.56 -16.41
C GLY A 350 -14.08 -4.49 -15.35
N LEU A 351 -13.18 -5.46 -15.29
CA LEU A 351 -12.03 -5.46 -14.38
C LEU A 351 -11.00 -4.36 -14.69
N VAL A 352 -10.78 -4.03 -15.97
CA VAL A 352 -9.93 -2.89 -16.35
C VAL A 352 -10.59 -1.56 -15.96
N LEU A 353 -11.89 -1.43 -16.19
CA LEU A 353 -12.65 -0.23 -15.80
C LEU A 353 -12.67 -0.07 -14.29
N LEU A 354 -12.82 -1.15 -13.53
CA LEU A 354 -12.73 -1.14 -12.07
C LEU A 354 -11.38 -0.59 -11.62
N ALA A 355 -10.28 -1.10 -12.18
CA ALA A 355 -8.93 -0.61 -11.86
C ALA A 355 -8.74 0.87 -12.25
N ALA A 356 -9.29 1.31 -13.37
CA ALA A 356 -9.24 2.72 -13.75
C ALA A 356 -10.06 3.61 -12.80
N VAL A 357 -11.24 3.16 -12.37
CA VAL A 357 -12.08 3.87 -11.40
C VAL A 357 -11.40 3.93 -10.04
N HIS A 358 -10.89 2.80 -9.54
CA HIS A 358 -10.10 2.74 -8.30
C HIS A 358 -8.87 3.65 -8.37
N SER A 359 -8.15 3.59 -9.48
CA SER A 359 -6.92 4.35 -9.68
C SER A 359 -7.15 5.85 -9.76
N PHE A 360 -8.13 6.31 -10.55
CA PHE A 360 -8.24 7.72 -10.92
C PHE A 360 -9.48 8.40 -10.35
N ALA A 361 -10.63 7.74 -10.35
CA ALA A 361 -11.90 8.37 -9.96
C ALA A 361 -12.06 8.43 -8.43
N LEU A 362 -11.75 7.35 -7.70
CA LEU A 362 -11.92 7.34 -6.24
C LEU A 362 -11.07 8.40 -5.51
N PRO A 363 -9.81 8.67 -5.92
CA PRO A 363 -9.06 9.77 -5.32
C PRO A 363 -9.65 11.16 -5.61
N VAL A 364 -10.09 11.39 -6.86
CA VAL A 364 -10.74 12.65 -7.26
C VAL A 364 -12.04 12.89 -6.48
N LEU A 365 -12.82 11.83 -6.26
CA LEU A 365 -14.05 11.89 -5.48
C LEU A 365 -13.79 12.05 -3.98
N GLY A 366 -12.61 11.67 -3.49
CA GLY A 366 -12.31 11.57 -2.06
C GLY A 366 -13.15 10.49 -1.39
N LEU A 367 -13.05 9.25 -1.87
CA LEU A 367 -13.67 8.08 -1.24
C LEU A 367 -12.67 7.09 -0.67
N GLN A 368 -11.38 7.32 -0.86
CA GLN A 368 -10.35 6.37 -0.49
C GLN A 368 -9.06 7.09 -0.15
N ASP A 369 -8.76 7.18 1.14
CA ASP A 369 -7.46 7.69 1.61
C ASP A 369 -6.56 6.50 1.97
N LEU A 370 -7.03 5.60 2.83
CA LEU A 370 -6.38 4.31 3.07
C LEU A 370 -6.69 3.33 1.94
N GLY A 371 -5.64 2.82 1.28
CA GLY A 371 -5.77 1.89 0.16
C GLY A 371 -6.02 2.51 -1.22
N GLY A 372 -6.07 3.85 -1.30
CA GLY A 372 -6.28 4.59 -2.55
C GLY A 372 -5.01 4.68 -3.38
N SER A 373 -5.12 4.88 -4.70
CA SER A 373 -3.95 4.82 -5.60
C SER A 373 -3.04 6.07 -5.60
N ASN A 374 -2.70 6.57 -4.41
CA ASN A 374 -1.94 7.81 -4.21
C ASN A 374 -0.60 7.61 -3.46
N MET A 375 -0.13 6.35 -3.28
CA MET A 375 1.09 5.93 -2.58
C MET A 375 2.14 7.00 -2.32
N PHE A 376 2.34 7.33 -1.04
CA PHE A 376 3.36 8.30 -0.58
C PHE A 376 3.31 9.64 -1.34
N GLY A 377 2.16 9.96 -1.93
CA GLY A 377 2.03 11.07 -2.84
C GLY A 377 1.83 12.40 -2.14
N ASN A 378 1.80 12.46 -0.80
CA ASN A 378 1.43 13.68 -0.06
C ASN A 378 0.13 14.32 -0.58
N LEU A 379 -0.78 13.52 -1.17
CA LEU A 379 -1.99 14.00 -1.81
C LEU A 379 -3.00 14.38 -0.75
N ARG A 380 -3.53 15.59 -0.85
CA ARG A 380 -4.58 16.07 0.03
C ARG A 380 -5.94 15.52 -0.43
N MET A 381 -6.51 14.64 0.37
CA MET A 381 -7.78 13.96 0.13
C MET A 381 -8.92 14.50 1.00
N GLN A 382 -8.64 15.50 1.84
CA GLN A 382 -9.63 16.20 2.65
C GLN A 382 -9.27 17.67 2.81
N GLY A 383 -10.27 18.56 2.95
CA GLY A 383 -10.01 19.99 3.12
C GLY A 383 -9.64 20.73 1.83
N GLY A 384 -9.93 20.15 0.66
CA GLY A 384 -9.56 20.68 -0.66
C GLY A 384 -8.43 19.90 -1.34
N SER A 385 -7.95 20.40 -2.48
CA SER A 385 -6.89 19.75 -3.25
C SER A 385 -5.57 20.48 -3.19
N ASN A 386 -4.46 19.75 -3.26
CA ASN A 386 -3.11 20.29 -3.47
C ASN A 386 -2.51 19.83 -4.82
N HIS A 387 -3.27 19.05 -5.60
CA HIS A 387 -2.86 18.54 -6.91
C HIS A 387 -2.87 19.66 -7.95
N LEU A 388 -1.93 19.62 -8.90
CA LEU A 388 -1.70 20.73 -9.83
C LEU A 388 -2.78 20.86 -10.93
N PHE A 389 -3.47 19.76 -11.24
CA PHE A 389 -4.37 19.70 -12.41
C PHE A 389 -5.77 19.13 -12.15
N LEU A 390 -5.97 18.47 -11.02
CA LEU A 390 -7.17 17.67 -10.76
C LEU A 390 -7.69 18.04 -9.38
N PRO A 391 -9.01 18.19 -9.20
CA PRO A 391 -9.57 18.30 -7.87
C PRO A 391 -9.46 16.94 -7.16
N THR A 392 -9.44 17.01 -5.83
CA THR A 392 -9.65 15.87 -4.94
C THR A 392 -10.80 16.22 -4.00
N SER A 393 -11.37 15.21 -3.35
CA SER A 393 -12.42 15.40 -2.34
C SER A 393 -13.74 15.97 -2.88
N LEU A 394 -14.06 15.76 -4.17
CA LEU A 394 -15.27 16.36 -4.76
C LEU A 394 -16.56 15.99 -4.01
N LEU A 395 -16.69 14.75 -3.49
CA LEU A 395 -17.89 14.37 -2.75
C LEU A 395 -17.99 15.07 -1.39
N GLN A 396 -16.87 15.42 -0.77
CA GLN A 396 -16.90 16.17 0.50
C GLN A 396 -17.53 17.56 0.34
N LEU A 397 -17.55 18.12 -0.87
CA LEU A 397 -18.21 19.40 -1.15
C LEU A 397 -19.73 19.31 -1.03
N VAL A 398 -20.33 18.15 -1.31
CA VAL A 398 -21.79 17.98 -1.40
C VAL A 398 -22.39 17.18 -0.25
N LEU A 399 -21.57 16.42 0.49
CA LEU A 399 -21.99 15.65 1.66
C LEU A 399 -22.36 16.57 2.84
N PRO A 400 -23.18 16.13 3.81
CA PRO A 400 -23.50 16.93 4.98
C PRO A 400 -22.27 17.13 5.90
N ASP A 401 -22.28 18.16 6.76
CA ASP A 401 -21.17 18.46 7.68
C ASP A 401 -20.89 17.32 8.66
N SER A 402 -21.92 16.56 9.04
CA SER A 402 -21.80 15.35 9.87
C SER A 402 -20.92 14.26 9.24
N THR A 403 -20.64 14.37 7.95
CA THR A 403 -19.78 13.46 7.18
C THR A 403 -18.50 14.17 6.71
N ALA A 404 -18.63 15.36 6.12
CA ALA A 404 -17.56 16.00 5.36
C ALA A 404 -16.90 17.22 6.03
N ALA A 405 -17.38 17.66 7.20
CA ALA A 405 -16.71 18.74 7.91
C ALA A 405 -15.28 18.31 8.28
N ILE A 406 -14.34 19.23 8.20
CA ILE A 406 -12.96 18.99 8.64
C ILE A 406 -12.82 19.52 10.06
N VAL A 407 -12.27 18.68 10.92
CA VAL A 407 -11.97 19.03 12.31
C VAL A 407 -10.47 19.00 12.53
N ARG A 408 -9.99 19.88 13.40
CA ARG A 408 -8.63 19.82 13.95
C ARG A 408 -8.69 19.24 15.35
N VAL A 409 -8.01 18.13 15.57
CA VAL A 409 -7.82 17.59 16.93
C VAL A 409 -6.74 18.41 17.61
N GLU A 410 -7.11 19.06 18.72
CA GLU A 410 -6.24 19.94 19.49
C GLU A 410 -5.48 19.15 20.56
N SER A 411 -6.18 18.26 21.27
CA SER A 411 -5.58 17.40 22.29
C SER A 411 -6.48 16.21 22.63
N THR A 412 -5.88 15.14 23.14
CA THR A 412 -6.60 14.01 23.71
C THR A 412 -5.71 13.19 24.62
N ASN A 413 -6.30 12.54 25.61
CA ASN A 413 -5.65 11.55 26.46
C ASN A 413 -6.21 10.12 26.25
N ALA A 414 -7.11 9.92 25.27
CA ALA A 414 -7.65 8.59 24.97
C ALA A 414 -6.56 7.70 24.37
N SER A 415 -6.21 6.59 25.03
CA SER A 415 -5.16 5.67 24.56
C SER A 415 -5.48 5.05 23.20
N ALA A 416 -6.74 4.70 22.92
CA ALA A 416 -7.18 4.25 21.59
C ALA A 416 -6.87 5.26 20.47
N ILE A 417 -6.74 6.54 20.81
CA ILE A 417 -6.43 7.61 19.85
C ILE A 417 -4.93 7.91 19.86
N THR A 418 -4.33 8.21 21.01
CA THR A 418 -2.92 8.64 21.10
C THR A 418 -1.92 7.58 20.67
N SER A 419 -2.30 6.30 20.73
CA SER A 419 -1.47 5.19 20.24
C SER A 419 -1.46 5.05 18.71
N LEU A 420 -2.39 5.69 18.00
CA LEU A 420 -2.55 5.59 16.54
C LEU A 420 -2.29 6.91 15.82
N TYR A 421 -2.66 8.05 16.41
CA TYR A 421 -2.68 9.34 15.73
C TYR A 421 -1.60 10.31 16.25
N PRO A 422 -0.97 11.09 15.35
CA PRO A 422 -1.05 11.01 13.89
C PRO A 422 -0.17 9.89 13.29
N GLY A 423 0.33 8.97 14.13
CA GLY A 423 1.16 7.85 13.71
C GLY A 423 2.60 8.26 13.41
N GLU A 424 3.22 9.09 14.26
CA GLU A 424 4.59 9.52 14.05
C GLU A 424 5.58 8.35 14.17
N VAL A 425 6.39 8.13 13.13
CA VAL A 425 7.41 7.07 13.07
C VAL A 425 8.82 7.63 12.97
N THR A 426 9.00 8.94 13.16
CA THR A 426 10.28 9.64 13.09
C THR A 426 11.37 8.98 13.95
N ALA A 427 11.01 8.49 15.14
CA ALA A 427 11.95 7.84 16.07
C ALA A 427 12.56 6.53 15.53
N VAL A 428 11.94 5.92 14.52
CA VAL A 428 12.44 4.69 13.87
C VAL A 428 13.50 5.01 12.81
N LEU A 429 13.55 6.25 12.31
CA LEU A 429 14.57 6.68 11.35
C LEU A 429 15.95 6.76 12.01
N ALA A 430 16.98 6.25 11.33
CA ALA A 430 18.36 6.41 11.77
C ALA A 430 18.72 7.90 11.97
N ALA A 431 19.43 8.23 13.06
CA ALA A 431 19.80 9.61 13.39
C ALA A 431 20.56 10.31 12.26
N ASP A 432 21.45 9.58 11.58
CA ASP A 432 22.17 10.02 10.39
C ASP A 432 21.25 10.41 9.22
N ALA A 433 20.15 9.66 9.02
CA ALA A 433 19.15 9.94 7.99
C ALA A 433 18.36 11.20 8.35
N GLN A 434 17.94 11.34 9.61
CA GLN A 434 17.29 12.56 10.09
C GLN A 434 18.22 13.79 9.96
N ALA A 435 19.52 13.63 10.23
CA ALA A 435 20.50 14.70 10.07
C ALA A 435 20.72 15.06 8.59
N LEU A 436 20.80 14.06 7.69
CA LEU A 436 20.90 14.29 6.26
C LEU A 436 19.65 14.99 5.69
N LEU A 437 18.46 14.58 6.12
CA LEU A 437 17.18 15.21 5.75
C LEU A 437 17.16 16.69 6.15
N ARG A 438 17.52 17.00 7.40
CA ARG A 438 17.59 18.38 7.88
C ARG A 438 18.59 19.23 7.09
N ARG A 439 19.76 18.67 6.74
CA ARG A 439 20.74 19.34 5.86
C ARG A 439 20.20 19.59 4.44
N ALA A 440 19.34 18.71 3.94
CA ALA A 440 18.66 18.87 2.65
C ALA A 440 17.44 19.82 2.73
N GLY A 441 17.17 20.43 3.89
CA GLY A 441 16.03 21.31 4.13
C GLY A 441 14.71 20.59 4.43
N HIS A 442 14.71 19.26 4.54
CA HIS A 442 13.54 18.47 4.90
C HIS A 442 13.30 18.49 6.42
N THR A 443 12.04 18.42 6.85
CA THR A 443 11.67 18.46 8.28
C THR A 443 12.30 17.35 9.12
N GLY A 444 12.62 16.23 8.45
CA GLY A 444 13.14 15.01 9.06
C GLY A 444 12.08 14.20 9.80
N ARG A 445 10.80 14.62 9.75
CA ARG A 445 9.69 13.95 10.41
C ARG A 445 8.91 13.08 9.43
N GLN A 446 8.35 11.99 9.94
CA GLN A 446 7.56 11.07 9.16
C GLN A 446 6.38 10.56 9.97
N PHE A 447 5.24 10.43 9.30
CA PHE A 447 4.01 9.87 9.85
C PHE A 447 3.62 8.61 9.05
N ASN A 448 2.99 7.64 9.69
CA ASN A 448 2.47 6.43 9.06
C ASN A 448 1.32 5.85 9.91
N PHE A 449 0.21 6.58 9.92
CA PHE A 449 -1.01 6.17 10.59
C PHE A 449 -1.56 4.82 10.07
N ALA A 450 -1.49 4.61 8.76
CA ALA A 450 -1.92 3.38 8.10
C ALA A 450 -1.29 2.13 8.72
N MET A 451 -0.01 2.21 9.11
CA MET A 451 0.69 1.13 9.80
C MET A 451 0.02 0.71 11.11
N GLY A 452 -0.37 1.68 11.95
CA GLY A 452 -1.11 1.41 13.17
C GLY A 452 -2.51 0.85 12.91
N ARG A 453 -3.20 1.33 11.86
CA ARG A 453 -4.54 0.84 11.52
C ARG A 453 -4.57 -0.55 10.92
N VAL A 454 -3.60 -0.90 10.08
CA VAL A 454 -3.57 -2.20 9.39
C VAL A 454 -2.93 -3.29 10.27
N LEU A 455 -1.88 -2.95 11.03
CA LEU A 455 -1.12 -3.95 11.80
C LEU A 455 -1.43 -3.94 13.31
N GLY A 456 -1.99 -2.84 13.82
CA GLY A 456 -2.32 -2.61 15.22
C GLY A 456 -1.43 -1.53 15.86
N ALA A 457 -1.92 -0.86 16.91
CA ALA A 457 -1.23 0.28 17.53
C ALA A 457 0.14 -0.07 18.15
N SER A 458 0.35 -1.32 18.56
CA SER A 458 1.60 -1.80 19.16
C SER A 458 2.81 -1.72 18.23
N VAL A 459 2.59 -1.52 16.94
CA VAL A 459 3.66 -1.40 15.95
C VAL A 459 4.22 0.02 15.86
N LEU A 460 3.46 1.02 16.31
CA LEU A 460 3.89 2.40 16.33
C LEU A 460 4.78 2.67 17.56
N PRO A 461 5.84 3.49 17.43
CA PRO A 461 6.55 3.96 18.60
C PRO A 461 5.64 4.87 19.44
N PRO A 462 5.90 5.00 20.75
CA PRO A 462 5.20 5.98 21.57
C PRO A 462 5.34 7.39 20.97
N PRO A 463 4.28 8.21 20.99
CA PRO A 463 4.34 9.57 20.46
C PRO A 463 5.37 10.39 21.23
N ALA A 464 6.30 11.02 20.52
CA ALA A 464 7.34 11.85 21.13
C ALA A 464 6.80 13.16 21.70
N ALA A 465 5.76 13.72 21.06
CA ALA A 465 5.05 14.92 21.47
C ALA A 465 3.62 14.91 20.94
N ALA A 466 2.73 15.67 21.58
CA ALA A 466 1.40 15.92 21.03
C ALA A 466 1.53 16.76 19.74
N VAL A 467 0.93 16.26 18.66
CA VAL A 467 0.90 16.93 17.36
C VAL A 467 -0.56 17.15 17.00
N ARG A 468 -0.93 18.39 16.67
CA ARG A 468 -2.26 18.70 16.16
C ARG A 468 -2.40 18.11 14.75
N TYR A 469 -3.60 17.65 14.40
CA TYR A 469 -3.86 17.11 13.07
C TYR A 469 -5.30 17.34 12.65
N THR A 470 -5.56 17.28 11.35
CA THR A 470 -6.92 17.35 10.81
C THR A 470 -7.39 16.01 10.27
N ILE A 471 -8.68 15.77 10.42
CA ILE A 471 -9.40 14.58 9.94
C ILE A 471 -10.82 14.99 9.53
N PRO A 472 -11.53 14.18 8.72
CA PRO A 472 -12.93 14.45 8.44
C PRO A 472 -13.80 14.08 9.64
N ALA A 473 -15.03 14.60 9.65
CA ALA A 473 -16.02 14.35 10.68
C ALA A 473 -16.32 12.85 10.87
N THR A 474 -16.34 12.06 9.80
CA THR A 474 -16.51 10.60 9.89
C THR A 474 -15.42 9.95 10.70
N GLU A 475 -14.17 10.34 10.47
CA GLU A 475 -13.01 9.78 11.15
C GLU A 475 -13.00 10.17 12.63
N LEU A 476 -13.38 11.41 12.97
CA LEU A 476 -13.57 11.83 14.36
C LEU A 476 -14.65 11.00 15.07
N ARG A 477 -15.82 10.81 14.43
CA ARG A 477 -16.92 10.01 15.00
C ARG A 477 -16.47 8.57 15.28
N ARG A 478 -15.65 8.00 14.40
CA ARG A 478 -15.06 6.67 14.59
C ARG A 478 -14.10 6.64 15.78
N MET A 479 -13.17 7.60 15.86
CA MET A 479 -12.23 7.70 16.98
C MET A 479 -12.94 7.84 18.33
N LEU A 480 -14.02 8.63 18.39
CA LEU A 480 -14.84 8.77 19.59
C LEU A 480 -15.54 7.46 19.97
N ALA A 481 -16.06 6.71 18.99
CA ALA A 481 -16.66 5.40 19.24
C ALA A 481 -15.65 4.40 19.81
N GLU A 482 -14.43 4.36 19.25
CA GLU A 482 -13.33 3.52 19.73
C GLU A 482 -12.90 3.90 21.15
N ALA A 483 -12.71 5.20 21.43
CA ALA A 483 -12.36 5.69 22.77
C ALA A 483 -13.45 5.39 23.82
N ARG A 484 -14.73 5.50 23.44
CA ARG A 484 -15.87 5.12 24.30
C ARG A 484 -15.90 3.64 24.60
N ALA A 485 -15.64 2.80 23.60
CA ALA A 485 -15.57 1.36 23.80
C ALA A 485 -14.44 0.97 24.76
N GLU A 486 -13.26 1.58 24.61
CA GLU A 486 -12.14 1.41 25.53
C GLU A 486 -12.49 1.87 26.95
N ALA A 487 -13.04 3.08 27.11
CA ALA A 487 -13.44 3.61 28.42
C ALA A 487 -14.47 2.70 29.12
N ARG A 488 -15.47 2.20 28.39
CA ARG A 488 -16.43 1.21 28.92
C ARG A 488 -15.76 -0.08 29.39
N SER A 489 -14.79 -0.57 28.63
CA SER A 489 -14.13 -1.85 28.93
C SER A 489 -13.09 -1.76 30.05
N THR A 490 -12.46 -0.59 30.21
CA THR A 490 -11.34 -0.38 31.14
C THR A 490 -11.72 0.43 32.39
N GLY A 491 -12.84 1.17 32.34
CA GLY A 491 -13.23 2.14 33.36
C GLY A 491 -12.37 3.41 33.40
N VAL A 492 -11.46 3.60 32.43
CA VAL A 492 -10.59 4.77 32.37
C VAL A 492 -11.26 5.87 31.53
N PRO A 493 -11.59 7.05 32.11
CA PRO A 493 -12.22 8.12 31.36
C PRO A 493 -11.25 8.78 30.39
N PHE A 494 -11.78 9.34 29.31
CA PHE A 494 -11.00 10.12 28.36
C PHE A 494 -11.55 11.54 28.18
N ALA A 495 -10.67 12.41 27.67
CA ALA A 495 -10.95 13.74 27.21
C ALA A 495 -10.41 13.93 25.80
N LEU A 496 -11.19 14.60 24.95
CA LEU A 496 -10.81 14.97 23.59
C LEU A 496 -11.28 16.39 23.30
N ALA A 497 -10.36 17.24 22.84
CA ALA A 497 -10.64 18.58 22.38
C ALA A 497 -10.40 18.68 20.87
N TYR A 498 -11.36 19.23 20.14
CA TYR A 498 -11.26 19.46 18.69
C TYR A 498 -11.93 20.77 18.30
N ALA A 499 -11.40 21.42 17.26
CA ALA A 499 -12.01 22.59 16.64
C ALA A 499 -12.65 22.22 15.30
N LYS A 500 -13.87 22.72 15.07
CA LYS A 500 -14.46 22.69 13.72
C LYS A 500 -13.84 23.79 12.86
N LEU A 501 -13.33 23.42 11.70
CA LEU A 501 -12.77 24.40 10.78
C LEU A 501 -13.88 25.12 9.99
N PRO A 502 -13.72 26.41 9.64
CA PRO A 502 -14.78 27.25 9.07
C PRO A 502 -15.31 26.85 7.69
N SER A 503 -14.68 25.89 7.02
CA SER A 503 -14.95 25.51 5.63
C SER A 503 -14.73 24.02 5.43
N ARG A 504 -15.15 23.48 4.30
CA ARG A 504 -14.76 22.14 3.83
C ARG A 504 -13.55 22.17 2.90
N VAL A 505 -13.20 23.38 2.44
CA VAL A 505 -12.09 23.65 1.54
C VAL A 505 -11.29 24.83 2.08
N GLY A 506 -10.00 24.64 2.22
CA GLY A 506 -9.08 25.71 2.54
C GLY A 506 -7.69 25.44 2.01
N ASP A 507 -6.81 26.40 2.19
CA ASP A 507 -5.38 26.13 2.09
C ASP A 507 -4.91 25.45 3.38
N GLU A 508 -3.60 25.25 3.51
CA GLU A 508 -3.03 24.61 4.68
C GLU A 508 -2.85 25.60 5.84
N ALA A 509 -2.77 26.92 5.60
CA ALA A 509 -2.77 27.93 6.66
C ALA A 509 -4.10 27.91 7.44
N TRP A 510 -5.21 27.76 6.72
CA TRP A 510 -6.54 27.57 7.30
C TRP A 510 -6.61 26.37 8.25
N ARG A 511 -5.88 25.28 7.99
CA ARG A 511 -5.83 24.13 8.90
C ARG A 511 -5.09 24.42 10.18
N ALA A 512 -4.05 25.26 10.15
CA ALA A 512 -3.26 25.61 11.33
C ALA A 512 -3.95 26.65 12.22
N ASP A 513 -4.56 27.67 11.60
CA ASP A 513 -5.00 28.88 12.30
C ASP A 513 -6.53 29.05 12.32
N GLY A 514 -7.25 28.39 11.41
CA GLY A 514 -8.72 28.47 11.36
C GLY A 514 -9.36 27.75 12.54
N SER A 515 -10.30 28.39 13.22
CA SER A 515 -11.20 27.74 14.18
C SER A 515 -12.44 28.60 14.41
N TYR A 516 -13.61 27.98 14.48
CA TYR A 516 -14.83 28.65 14.96
C TYR A 516 -15.01 28.44 16.47
N ALA A 517 -15.29 27.19 16.86
CA ALA A 517 -15.55 26.82 18.24
C ALA A 517 -14.78 25.53 18.56
N SER A 518 -14.02 25.54 19.66
CA SER A 518 -13.47 24.32 20.22
C SER A 518 -14.57 23.57 20.97
N VAL A 519 -14.56 22.26 20.81
CA VAL A 519 -15.46 21.32 21.46
C VAL A 519 -14.60 20.43 22.34
N ARG A 520 -14.98 20.32 23.61
CA ARG A 520 -14.37 19.42 24.58
C ARG A 520 -15.35 18.34 24.99
N VAL A 521 -14.94 17.10 24.77
CA VAL A 521 -15.65 15.89 25.20
C VAL A 521 -14.91 15.30 26.39
N VAL A 522 -15.64 14.95 27.43
CA VAL A 522 -15.15 14.13 28.55
C VAL A 522 -16.13 12.98 28.73
N ASP A 523 -15.65 11.75 28.67
CA ASP A 523 -16.49 10.56 28.63
C ASP A 523 -15.85 9.46 29.50
N ASP A 524 -16.61 8.95 30.47
CA ASP A 524 -16.19 7.90 31.39
C ASP A 524 -16.69 6.50 30.98
N GLY A 525 -17.28 6.39 29.79
CA GLY A 525 -17.91 5.18 29.27
C GLY A 525 -19.37 5.01 29.68
N VAL A 526 -19.84 5.71 30.71
CA VAL A 526 -21.23 5.69 31.19
C VAL A 526 -21.92 7.01 30.88
N THR A 527 -21.24 8.12 31.17
CA THR A 527 -21.69 9.49 30.98
C THR A 527 -20.73 10.25 30.08
N ALA A 528 -21.29 10.90 29.06
CA ALA A 528 -20.56 11.77 28.15
C ALA A 528 -20.95 13.22 28.43
N ARG A 529 -19.97 14.07 28.72
CA ARG A 529 -20.13 15.52 28.82
C ARG A 529 -19.48 16.16 27.61
N CYS A 530 -20.22 17.02 26.93
CA CYS A 530 -19.75 17.74 25.75
C CYS A 530 -20.00 19.23 25.95
N HIS A 531 -18.93 20.02 25.81
CA HIS A 531 -18.95 21.47 25.97
C HIS A 531 -18.36 22.16 24.74
N VAL A 532 -18.95 23.27 24.35
CA VAL A 532 -18.42 24.19 23.34
C VAL A 532 -17.77 25.37 24.06
N ASP A 533 -16.70 25.96 23.49
CA ASP A 533 -16.10 27.19 23.98
C ASP A 533 -17.16 28.25 24.31
N GLY A 534 -17.03 28.87 25.48
CA GLY A 534 -18.08 29.71 26.08
C GLY A 534 -18.97 29.00 27.10
N GLY A 535 -18.72 27.71 27.37
CA GLY A 535 -19.31 26.97 28.49
C GLY A 535 -20.68 26.33 28.21
N GLY A 536 -21.23 26.52 27.01
CA GLY A 536 -22.49 25.91 26.58
C GLY A 536 -22.36 24.39 26.41
N ALA A 537 -23.43 23.66 26.72
CA ALA A 537 -23.53 22.24 26.36
C ALA A 537 -23.61 22.09 24.83
N CYS A 538 -23.06 21.01 24.29
CA CYS A 538 -23.16 20.70 22.86
C CYS A 538 -24.62 20.47 22.43
N GLY A 539 -24.99 20.98 21.25
CA GLY A 539 -26.28 20.68 20.63
C GLY A 539 -26.33 19.25 20.07
N GLY A 540 -27.55 18.72 19.83
CA GLY A 540 -27.74 17.34 19.36
C GLY A 540 -27.06 17.00 18.02
N GLU A 541 -26.79 18.01 17.20
CA GLU A 541 -26.08 17.89 15.91
C GLU A 541 -24.54 17.89 16.05
N GLU A 542 -24.02 18.00 17.27
CA GLU A 542 -22.58 17.99 17.49
C GLU A 542 -21.98 16.63 17.15
N LEU A 543 -20.84 16.60 16.47
CA LEU A 543 -20.19 15.38 15.98
C LEU A 543 -19.94 14.38 17.11
N ALA A 544 -19.68 14.89 18.32
CA ALA A 544 -19.50 14.07 19.51
C ALA A 544 -20.77 13.35 19.98
N LEU A 545 -21.96 13.91 19.70
CA LEU A 545 -23.24 13.35 20.11
C LEU A 545 -23.93 12.53 19.02
N LEU A 546 -23.46 12.62 17.77
CA LEU A 546 -23.96 11.82 16.67
C LEU A 546 -23.71 10.31 16.89
N PRO A 547 -24.57 9.44 16.32
CA PRO A 547 -24.41 8.00 16.44
C PRO A 547 -23.13 7.50 15.75
N GLU A 548 -22.77 6.27 16.06
CA GLU A 548 -21.70 5.55 15.36
C GLU A 548 -21.93 5.53 13.85
N LEU A 549 -20.84 5.43 13.09
CA LEU A 549 -20.89 5.33 11.64
C LEU A 549 -21.71 4.12 11.20
N SER A 550 -22.56 4.31 10.20
CA SER A 550 -23.18 3.21 9.46
C SER A 550 -22.14 2.32 8.78
N ALA A 551 -22.53 1.12 8.32
CA ALA A 551 -21.62 0.22 7.61
C ALA A 551 -21.03 0.86 6.33
N VAL A 552 -21.82 1.68 5.62
CA VAL A 552 -21.38 2.40 4.43
C VAL A 552 -20.40 3.51 4.79
N GLU A 553 -20.70 4.32 5.81
CA GLU A 553 -19.78 5.36 6.28
C GLU A 553 -18.46 4.76 6.79
N ARG A 554 -18.49 3.59 7.44
CA ARG A 554 -17.26 2.88 7.83
C ARG A 554 -16.41 2.50 6.64
N LEU A 555 -17.02 2.02 5.55
CA LEU A 555 -16.30 1.66 4.33
C LEU A 555 -15.67 2.89 3.65
N LEU A 556 -16.35 4.04 3.69
CA LEU A 556 -15.90 5.31 3.11
C LEU A 556 -15.08 6.18 4.09
N GLY A 557 -14.86 5.69 5.31
CA GLY A 557 -14.61 6.53 6.49
C GLY A 557 -13.23 6.38 7.13
N VAL A 558 -12.27 5.74 6.48
CA VAL A 558 -10.89 5.67 6.99
C VAL A 558 -9.99 6.66 6.26
N TRP A 559 -9.60 7.68 7.02
CA TRP A 559 -8.89 8.85 6.51
C TRP A 559 -7.55 9.03 7.21
N ASN A 560 -6.53 9.39 6.44
CA ASN A 560 -5.22 9.70 6.97
C ASN A 560 -5.31 11.02 7.75
N PRO A 561 -4.83 11.04 9.01
CA PRO A 561 -4.67 12.30 9.71
C PRO A 561 -3.60 13.12 9.00
N TYR A 562 -3.87 14.41 8.80
CA TYR A 562 -2.87 15.32 8.28
C TYR A 562 -2.26 16.10 9.45
N PRO A 563 -1.01 15.80 9.83
CA PRO A 563 -0.32 16.49 10.92
C PRO A 563 -0.14 17.96 10.58
N ILE A 564 -0.23 18.81 11.59
CA ILE A 564 0.08 20.24 11.52
C ILE A 564 1.38 20.42 12.27
N LEU A 565 2.45 20.67 11.52
CA LEU A 565 3.73 21.02 12.10
C LEU A 565 3.79 22.53 12.27
N GLU A 566 3.83 22.97 13.52
CA GLU A 566 4.19 24.35 13.83
C GLU A 566 5.58 24.62 13.24
N ALA A 567 5.79 25.87 12.77
CA ALA A 567 7.05 26.25 12.15
C ALA A 567 8.19 25.82 13.08
N VAL A 568 8.95 24.81 12.65
CA VAL A 568 10.15 24.37 13.36
C VAL A 568 11.00 25.63 13.52
N GLN A 569 11.33 26.03 14.74
CA GLN A 569 11.95 27.32 15.04
C GLN A 569 13.06 27.66 14.02
N GLY A 570 12.83 28.68 13.19
CA GLY A 570 13.75 29.11 12.12
C GLY A 570 13.47 28.52 10.73
N HIS A 571 12.39 27.76 10.52
CA HIS A 571 11.97 27.26 9.21
C HIS A 571 10.78 28.04 8.64
N ASP A 572 10.77 28.04 7.31
CA ASP A 572 9.84 28.71 6.44
C ASP A 572 8.38 28.68 6.95
N PRO A 573 7.70 29.84 7.08
CA PRO A 573 6.28 29.90 7.45
C PRO A 573 5.36 29.12 6.49
N ARG A 574 5.86 28.66 5.34
CA ARG A 574 5.19 27.68 4.47
C ARG A 574 5.11 26.27 5.05
N GLY A 575 5.81 25.94 6.14
CA GLY A 575 5.82 24.59 6.74
C GLY A 575 4.48 24.15 7.34
N SER A 576 3.72 25.08 7.91
CA SER A 576 2.33 24.85 8.31
C SER A 576 1.38 24.79 7.10
N ARG A 577 1.90 25.09 5.89
CA ARG A 577 1.12 25.22 4.67
C ARG A 577 1.26 24.03 3.71
N GLN A 578 1.73 22.87 4.17
CA GLN A 578 1.95 21.69 3.31
C GLN A 578 1.55 20.40 4.02
N VAL A 579 1.15 19.41 3.23
CA VAL A 579 0.88 18.06 3.71
C VAL A 579 2.21 17.30 3.84
N HIS A 580 2.62 17.02 5.07
CA HIS A 580 3.87 16.32 5.39
C HIS A 580 3.84 14.85 4.97
N CYS A 581 5.00 14.22 4.84
CA CYS A 581 5.06 12.82 4.46
C CYS A 581 4.29 11.93 5.43
N PHE A 582 3.29 11.23 4.88
CA PHE A 582 2.57 10.17 5.54
C PHE A 582 2.69 8.88 4.71
N GLY A 583 2.87 7.75 5.39
CA GLY A 583 2.83 6.43 4.77
C GLY A 583 1.44 6.08 4.22
N PRO A 584 1.36 5.26 3.16
CA PRO A 584 0.13 4.83 2.49
C PRO A 584 -0.65 3.81 3.30
#